data_AF-A0A433SUE5-F1
#
_entry.id   AF-A0A433SUE5-F1
#
_cell.length_a   1.000
_cell.length_b   1.000
_cell.length_c   1.000
_cell.angle_alpha   90.00
_cell.angle_beta   90.00
_cell.angle_gamma   90.00
#
_symmetry.space_group_name_H-M   'P 1'
#
loop_
_entity.id
_entity.type
_entity.pdbx_description
1 polymer ?
#
loop_
_entity_poly.entity_id
_entity_poly.type
_entity_poly.pdbx_seq_one_letter_code
_entity_poly.pdbx_strand_id
1 'polypeptide(L)'
;MFEMHCEALIDGLRDRANEICLGLVDTMLEDHQEKNREICDSYQQLTKALLTIPHTTQQYVQLDEFVRKTKMNTIGELQKEIAESTKRIMFLCDHTEFSNSVLRSNASPIQFYLKMDDVMTENTIIMIEKQKELQDKLKANKLKFQMLLEEYSRQVEELDTYSDVHHVETYDKTATALQENLMNAADQIALFNEEEEAFGFELSQYPQRMAAINKMKPYQALFRECAQFQTNY
;
A
#
# COMPACT_ATOMS: atom_id res chain seq x y z
N MET A 1 -44.36 -25.19 71.15
CA MET A 1 -44.43 -24.56 69.82
C MET A 1 -43.06 -23.97 69.58
N PHE A 2 -42.31 -24.46 68.59
CA PHE A 2 -40.98 -23.94 68.27
C PHE A 2 -41.11 -22.93 67.14
N GLU A 3 -40.54 -21.75 67.34
CA GLU A 3 -40.49 -20.67 66.36
C GLU A 3 -39.07 -20.60 65.79
N MET A 4 -38.95 -20.66 64.46
CA MET A 4 -37.66 -20.67 63.77
C MET A 4 -37.50 -19.35 63.02
N HIS A 5 -36.60 -18.49 63.51
CA HIS A 5 -36.31 -17.21 62.88
C HIS A 5 -35.35 -17.41 61.71
N CYS A 6 -35.87 -17.27 60.49
CA CYS A 6 -35.10 -17.47 59.24
C CYS A 6 -34.49 -16.17 58.69
N GLU A 7 -34.68 -15.04 59.35
CA GLU A 7 -34.26 -13.72 58.86
C GLU A 7 -32.77 -13.66 58.55
N ALA A 8 -31.92 -14.12 59.47
CA ALA A 8 -30.46 -14.14 59.26
C ALA A 8 -30.04 -15.04 58.08
N LEU A 9 -30.77 -16.13 57.81
CA LEU A 9 -30.52 -16.99 56.66
C LEU A 9 -30.95 -16.30 55.35
N ILE A 10 -32.10 -15.63 55.36
CA ILE A 10 -32.61 -14.88 54.21
C ILE A 10 -31.67 -13.73 53.86
N ASP A 11 -31.21 -12.98 54.86
CA ASP A 11 -30.27 -11.89 54.65
C ASP A 11 -28.92 -12.40 54.16
N GLY A 12 -28.38 -13.48 54.75
CA GLY A 12 -27.13 -14.10 54.27
C GLY A 12 -27.22 -14.60 52.82
N LEU A 13 -28.35 -15.18 52.41
CA LEU A 13 -28.58 -15.57 51.01
C LEU A 13 -28.70 -14.36 50.08
N ARG A 14 -29.37 -13.29 50.53
CA ARG A 14 -29.50 -12.04 49.77
C ARG A 14 -28.15 -11.38 49.56
N ASP A 15 -27.34 -11.27 50.60
CA ASP A 15 -26.00 -10.67 50.53
C ASP A 15 -25.12 -11.47 49.59
N ARG A 16 -25.15 -12.81 49.68
CA ARG A 16 -24.39 -13.65 48.77
C ARG A 16 -24.83 -13.52 47.32
N ALA A 17 -26.13 -13.40 47.06
CA ALA A 17 -26.65 -13.16 45.72
C ALA A 17 -26.20 -11.79 45.19
N ASN A 18 -26.24 -10.75 46.02
CA ASN A 18 -25.76 -9.41 45.67
C ASN A 18 -24.26 -9.40 45.34
N GLU A 19 -23.42 -10.08 46.13
CA GLU A 19 -21.99 -10.22 45.84
C GLU A 19 -21.73 -10.86 44.46
N ILE A 20 -22.47 -11.92 44.13
CA ILE A 20 -22.34 -12.60 42.82
C ILE A 20 -22.80 -11.66 41.70
N CYS A 21 -23.92 -10.96 41.88
CA CYS A 21 -24.43 -10.00 40.91
C CYS A 21 -23.43 -8.86 40.66
N LEU A 22 -22.86 -8.28 41.72
CA LEU A 22 -21.84 -7.23 41.61
C LEU A 22 -20.59 -7.73 40.89
N GLY A 23 -20.08 -8.91 41.26
CA GLY A 23 -18.92 -9.50 40.59
C GLY A 23 -19.15 -9.77 39.09
N LEU A 24 -20.37 -10.17 38.71
CA LEU A 24 -20.75 -10.35 37.30
C LEU A 24 -20.79 -9.01 36.55
N VAL A 25 -21.35 -7.96 37.16
CA VAL A 25 -21.40 -6.62 36.57
C VAL A 25 -20.00 -6.05 36.39
N ASP A 26 -19.10 -6.26 37.34
CA ASP A 26 -17.69 -5.85 37.23
C ASP A 26 -16.99 -6.56 36.05
N THR A 27 -17.20 -7.88 35.90
CA THR A 27 -16.64 -8.63 34.75
C THR A 27 -17.20 -8.12 33.42
N MET A 28 -18.52 -7.86 33.35
CA MET A 28 -19.13 -7.30 32.13
C MET A 28 -18.61 -5.91 31.80
N LEU A 29 -18.26 -5.11 32.81
CA LEU A 29 -17.68 -3.78 32.64
C LEU A 29 -16.26 -3.87 32.07
N GLU A 30 -15.44 -4.79 32.57
CA GLU A 30 -14.09 -5.06 32.04
C GLU A 30 -14.16 -5.50 30.57
N ASP A 31 -15.02 -6.47 30.26
CA ASP A 31 -15.24 -6.94 28.88
C ASP A 31 -15.69 -5.81 27.95
N HIS A 32 -16.56 -4.93 28.44
CA HIS A 32 -17.03 -3.78 27.66
C HIS A 32 -15.91 -2.78 27.36
N GLN A 33 -15.07 -2.49 28.35
CA GLN A 33 -13.92 -1.60 28.17
C GLN A 33 -12.91 -2.17 27.19
N GLU A 34 -12.62 -3.48 27.28
CA GLU A 34 -11.67 -4.13 26.38
C GLU A 34 -12.18 -4.10 24.94
N LYS A 35 -13.43 -4.47 24.71
CA LYS A 35 -14.02 -4.38 23.36
C LYS A 35 -14.04 -2.95 22.81
N ASN A 36 -14.28 -1.95 23.65
CA ASN A 36 -14.17 -0.54 23.23
C ASN A 36 -12.75 -0.15 22.83
N ARG A 37 -11.73 -0.68 23.53
CA ARG A 37 -10.33 -0.49 23.17
C ARG A 37 -10.02 -1.15 21.82
N GLU A 38 -10.44 -2.40 21.61
CA GLU A 38 -10.27 -3.11 20.34
C GLU A 38 -10.89 -2.37 19.15
N ILE A 39 -12.09 -1.82 19.33
CA ILE A 39 -12.75 -0.99 18.30
C ILE A 39 -11.90 0.27 18.00
N CYS A 40 -11.44 0.97 19.04
CA CYS A 40 -10.60 2.15 18.87
C CYS A 40 -9.30 1.83 18.14
N ASP A 41 -8.63 0.75 18.53
CA ASP A 41 -7.38 0.31 17.92
C ASP A 41 -7.57 -0.06 16.45
N SER A 42 -8.70 -0.71 16.13
CA SER A 42 -9.08 -1.02 14.75
C SER A 42 -9.26 0.24 13.91
N TYR A 43 -9.98 1.24 14.43
CA TYR A 43 -10.13 2.55 13.75
C TYR A 43 -8.79 3.29 13.60
N GLN A 44 -7.91 3.24 14.59
CA GLN A 44 -6.59 3.88 14.51
C GLN A 44 -5.72 3.25 13.43
N GLN A 45 -5.66 1.91 13.38
CA GLN A 45 -4.93 1.18 12.36
C GLN A 45 -5.50 1.47 10.96
N LEU A 46 -6.83 1.47 10.85
CA LEU A 46 -7.53 1.79 9.62
C LEU A 46 -7.21 3.22 9.13
N THR A 47 -7.30 4.20 10.03
CA THR A 47 -7.00 5.61 9.73
C THR A 47 -5.55 5.75 9.27
N LYS A 48 -4.59 5.14 9.98
CA LYS A 48 -3.18 5.17 9.60
C LYS A 48 -2.94 4.57 8.21
N ALA A 49 -3.59 3.45 7.90
CA ALA A 49 -3.47 2.81 6.60
C ALA A 49 -4.07 3.68 5.48
N LEU A 50 -5.26 4.25 5.69
CA LEU A 50 -5.94 5.11 4.71
C LEU A 50 -5.18 6.41 4.45
N LEU A 51 -4.52 6.98 5.45
CA LEU A 51 -3.75 8.22 5.31
C LEU A 51 -2.29 7.97 4.90
N THR A 52 -1.93 6.74 4.53
CA THR A 52 -0.60 6.44 3.99
C THR A 52 -0.45 7.05 2.60
N ILE A 53 0.66 7.72 2.35
CA ILE A 53 0.95 8.34 1.05
C ILE A 53 1.70 7.31 0.18
N PRO A 54 1.12 6.84 -0.94
CA PRO A 54 1.83 5.92 -1.84
C PRO A 54 2.95 6.65 -2.60
N HIS A 55 4.11 6.03 -2.70
CA HIS A 55 5.28 6.57 -3.42
C HIS A 55 5.58 5.84 -4.73
N THR A 56 5.01 4.65 -4.92
CA THR A 56 5.14 3.83 -6.13
C THR A 56 3.76 3.45 -6.66
N THR A 57 3.69 3.12 -7.95
CA THR A 57 2.46 2.65 -8.59
C THR A 57 1.92 1.38 -7.92
N GLN A 58 2.79 0.45 -7.52
CA GLN A 58 2.39 -0.74 -6.76
C GLN A 58 1.76 -0.38 -5.41
N GLN A 59 2.37 0.53 -4.64
CA GLN A 59 1.82 0.99 -3.36
C GLN A 59 0.48 1.69 -3.55
N TYR A 60 0.33 2.47 -4.64
CA TYR A 60 -0.92 3.13 -4.98
C TYR A 60 -2.04 2.10 -5.25
N VAL A 61 -1.78 1.08 -6.07
CA VAL A 61 -2.77 0.02 -6.38
C VAL A 61 -3.16 -0.75 -5.12
N GLN A 62 -2.19 -1.10 -4.26
CA GLN A 62 -2.48 -1.78 -3.00
C GLN A 62 -3.37 -0.92 -2.08
N LEU A 63 -3.09 0.39 -2.00
CA LEU A 63 -3.91 1.31 -1.23
C LEU A 63 -5.31 1.47 -1.84
N ASP A 64 -5.44 1.56 -3.16
CA ASP A 64 -6.74 1.63 -3.85
C ASP A 64 -7.61 0.40 -3.55
N GLU A 65 -7.04 -0.80 -3.65
CA GLU A 65 -7.74 -2.04 -3.32
C GLU A 65 -8.17 -2.06 -1.85
N PHE A 66 -7.27 -1.64 -0.94
CA PHE A 66 -7.56 -1.54 0.48
C PHE A 66 -8.69 -0.55 0.78
N VAL A 67 -8.69 0.63 0.16
CA VAL A 67 -9.74 1.65 0.28
C VAL A 67 -11.08 1.08 -0.21
N ARG A 68 -11.09 0.38 -1.34
CA ARG A 68 -12.31 -0.25 -1.88
C ARG A 68 -12.86 -1.30 -0.92
N LYS A 69 -12.00 -2.19 -0.40
CA LYS A 69 -12.39 -3.20 0.60
C LYS A 69 -12.94 -2.56 1.87
N THR A 70 -12.30 -1.49 2.34
CA THR A 70 -12.69 -0.74 3.53
C THR A 70 -14.09 -0.14 3.38
N LYS A 71 -14.37 0.50 2.24
CA LYS A 71 -15.69 1.08 1.94
C LYS A 71 -16.78 0.02 1.85
N MET A 72 -16.46 -1.17 1.32
CA MET A 72 -17.46 -2.20 1.07
C MET A 72 -17.85 -2.98 2.34
N ASN A 73 -16.87 -3.30 3.20
CA ASN A 73 -17.07 -4.22 4.32
C ASN A 73 -16.65 -3.61 5.67
N THR A 74 -15.38 -3.19 5.80
CA THR A 74 -14.74 -2.91 7.11
C THR A 74 -15.46 -1.82 7.92
N ILE A 75 -15.88 -0.72 7.27
CA ILE A 75 -16.59 0.37 7.97
C ILE A 75 -17.92 -0.13 8.53
N GLY A 76 -18.66 -0.94 7.75
CA GLY A 76 -19.94 -1.50 8.17
C GLY A 76 -19.81 -2.50 9.32
N GLU A 77 -18.72 -3.27 9.37
CA GLU A 77 -18.41 -4.15 10.49
C GLU A 77 -18.11 -3.37 11.77
N LEU A 78 -17.27 -2.33 11.70
CA LEU A 78 -16.97 -1.49 12.86
C LEU A 78 -18.20 -0.72 13.38
N GLN A 79 -19.10 -0.29 12.47
CA GLN A 79 -20.38 0.30 12.86
C GLN A 79 -21.26 -0.68 13.67
N LYS A 80 -21.28 -1.97 13.30
CA LYS A 80 -22.01 -3.00 14.05
C LYS A 80 -21.41 -3.19 15.44
N GLU A 81 -20.08 -3.24 15.54
CA GLU A 81 -19.39 -3.35 16.83
C GLU A 81 -19.70 -2.16 17.76
N ILE A 82 -19.74 -0.94 17.22
CA ILE A 82 -20.18 0.25 17.98
C ILE A 82 -21.63 0.10 18.43
N ALA A 83 -22.53 -0.39 17.57
CA ALA A 83 -23.92 -0.62 17.94
C ALA A 83 -24.06 -1.67 19.07
N GLU A 84 -23.25 -2.73 19.05
CA GLU A 84 -23.21 -3.72 20.12
C GLU A 84 -22.64 -3.16 21.42
N SER A 85 -21.56 -2.37 21.33
CA SER A 85 -21.02 -1.63 22.47
C SER A 85 -22.08 -0.70 23.08
N THR A 86 -22.86 -0.01 22.24
CA THR A 86 -23.95 0.87 22.69
C THR A 86 -25.05 0.10 23.42
N LYS A 87 -25.39 -1.12 22.98
CA LYS A 87 -26.33 -1.98 23.71
C LYS A 87 -25.77 -2.44 25.06
N ARG A 88 -24.49 -2.81 25.10
CA ARG A 88 -23.80 -3.26 26.32
C ARG A 88 -23.76 -2.15 27.38
N ILE A 89 -23.37 -0.93 27.00
CA ILE A 89 -23.34 0.19 27.95
C ILE A 89 -24.74 0.54 28.45
N MET A 90 -25.77 0.50 27.59
CA MET A 90 -27.15 0.79 27.98
C MET A 90 -27.66 -0.21 29.02
N PHE A 91 -27.36 -1.50 28.85
CA PHE A 91 -27.66 -2.51 29.87
C PHE A 91 -26.91 -2.24 31.19
N LEU A 92 -25.61 -1.93 31.11
CA LEU A 92 -24.80 -1.69 32.31
C LEU A 92 -25.24 -0.43 33.08
N CYS A 93 -25.79 0.59 32.41
CA CYS A 93 -26.37 1.78 33.06
C CYS A 93 -27.46 1.45 34.09
N ASP A 94 -28.22 0.37 33.88
CA ASP A 94 -29.30 -0.04 34.79
C ASP A 94 -28.77 -0.80 36.02
N HIS A 95 -27.48 -1.14 36.04
CA HIS A 95 -26.89 -2.08 37.00
C HIS A 95 -25.64 -1.55 37.73
N THR A 96 -25.03 -0.47 37.28
CA THR A 96 -23.86 0.14 37.94
C THR A 96 -23.75 1.64 37.72
N GLU A 97 -23.10 2.33 38.65
CA GLU A 97 -22.72 3.73 38.50
C GLU A 97 -21.37 3.82 37.76
N PHE A 98 -21.33 4.60 36.68
CA PHE A 98 -20.08 4.79 35.94
C PHE A 98 -19.23 5.89 36.54
N SER A 99 -17.93 5.61 36.65
CA SER A 99 -16.95 6.67 36.84
C SER A 99 -16.81 7.50 35.55
N ASN A 100 -16.35 8.74 35.72
CA ASN A 100 -16.09 9.66 34.61
C ASN A 100 -15.06 9.10 33.60
N SER A 101 -14.14 8.24 34.02
CA SER A 101 -13.17 7.62 33.10
C SER A 101 -13.83 6.62 32.17
N VAL A 102 -14.76 5.80 32.68
CA VAL A 102 -15.50 4.83 31.86
C VAL A 102 -16.37 5.55 30.84
N LEU A 103 -17.12 6.57 31.26
CA LEU A 103 -17.96 7.36 30.35
C LEU A 103 -17.16 7.99 29.21
N ARG A 104 -15.95 8.50 29.51
CA ARG A 104 -15.05 9.04 28.48
C ARG A 104 -14.58 7.95 27.51
N SER A 105 -14.15 6.80 28.02
CA SER A 105 -13.70 5.68 27.17
C SER A 105 -14.80 5.16 26.25
N ASN A 106 -16.06 5.22 26.71
CA ASN A 106 -17.23 4.82 25.92
C ASN A 106 -17.53 5.78 24.76
N ALA A 107 -17.14 7.06 24.88
CA ALA A 107 -17.32 8.04 23.81
C ALA A 107 -16.29 7.87 22.68
N SER A 108 -15.13 7.27 22.95
CA SER A 108 -14.01 7.19 21.99
C SER A 108 -14.36 6.44 20.70
N PRO A 109 -14.98 5.23 20.72
CA PRO A 109 -15.39 4.55 19.48
C PRO A 109 -16.32 5.39 18.60
N ILE A 110 -17.28 6.09 19.22
CA ILE A 110 -18.21 6.97 18.51
C ILE A 110 -17.47 8.15 17.89
N GLN A 111 -16.49 8.74 18.58
CA GLN A 111 -15.67 9.82 18.03
C GLN A 111 -14.86 9.38 16.82
N PHE A 112 -14.30 8.16 16.83
CA PHE A 112 -13.62 7.60 15.65
C PHE A 112 -14.59 7.42 14.49
N TYR A 113 -15.77 6.88 14.76
CA TYR A 113 -16.81 6.72 13.76
C TYR A 113 -17.21 8.05 13.10
N LEU A 114 -17.45 9.09 13.91
CA LEU A 114 -17.84 10.41 13.41
C LEU A 114 -16.75 11.09 12.55
N LYS A 115 -15.48 10.79 12.80
CA LYS A 115 -14.35 11.31 12.02
C LYS A 115 -14.04 10.48 10.77
N MET A 116 -14.68 9.32 10.61
CA MET A 116 -14.32 8.39 9.55
C MET A 116 -14.58 8.97 8.16
N ASP A 117 -15.66 9.73 7.98
CA ASP A 117 -15.99 10.38 6.70
C ASP A 117 -14.95 11.44 6.31
N ASP A 118 -14.42 12.18 7.29
CA ASP A 118 -13.35 13.16 7.07
C ASP A 118 -12.05 12.45 6.62
N VAL A 119 -11.69 11.35 7.28
CA VAL A 119 -10.53 10.51 6.91
C VAL A 119 -10.68 9.95 5.49
N MET A 120 -11.88 9.49 5.11
CA MET A 120 -12.14 8.99 3.76
C MET A 120 -12.07 10.10 2.70
N THR A 121 -12.50 11.30 3.06
CA THR A 121 -12.40 12.48 2.19
C THR A 121 -10.93 12.87 1.98
N GLU A 122 -10.14 12.91 3.04
CA GLU A 122 -8.71 13.18 2.98
C GLU A 122 -7.96 12.11 2.16
N ASN A 123 -8.24 10.82 2.40
CA ASN A 123 -7.70 9.73 1.57
C ASN A 123 -8.05 9.91 0.09
N THR A 124 -9.28 10.31 -0.23
CA THR A 124 -9.71 10.53 -1.63
C THR A 124 -8.88 11.64 -2.28
N ILE A 125 -8.58 12.72 -1.56
CA ILE A 125 -7.71 13.81 -2.05
C ILE A 125 -6.29 13.27 -2.30
N ILE A 126 -5.70 12.57 -1.32
CA ILE A 126 -4.37 11.96 -1.44
C ILE A 126 -4.30 11.05 -2.67
N MET A 127 -5.31 10.20 -2.87
CA MET A 127 -5.36 9.25 -3.98
C MET A 127 -5.42 9.97 -5.34
N ILE A 128 -6.26 11.00 -5.47
CA ILE A 128 -6.37 11.78 -6.72
C ILE A 128 -5.05 12.49 -7.04
N GLU A 129 -4.46 13.15 -6.06
CA GLU A 129 -3.20 13.88 -6.24
C GLU A 129 -2.05 12.94 -6.61
N LYS A 130 -1.92 11.81 -5.89
CA LYS A 130 -0.85 10.84 -6.11
C LYS A 130 -1.01 10.07 -7.40
N GLN A 131 -2.24 9.74 -7.80
CA GLN A 131 -2.50 9.14 -9.11
C GLN A 131 -1.98 10.04 -10.23
N LYS A 132 -2.32 11.33 -10.18
CA LYS A 132 -1.87 12.30 -11.18
C LYS A 132 -0.36 12.44 -11.19
N GLU A 133 0.26 12.59 -10.01
CA GLU A 133 1.73 12.72 -9.89
C GLU A 133 2.45 11.50 -10.48
N LEU A 134 2.00 10.28 -10.15
CA LEU A 134 2.59 9.05 -10.65
C LEU A 134 2.41 8.89 -12.17
N GLN A 135 1.23 9.20 -12.70
CA GLN A 135 0.97 9.17 -14.14
C GLN A 135 1.81 10.21 -14.91
N ASP A 136 1.92 11.43 -14.39
CA ASP A 136 2.76 12.48 -14.99
C ASP A 136 4.25 12.08 -14.96
N LYS A 137 4.71 11.46 -13.87
CA LYS A 137 6.07 10.93 -13.74
C LYS A 137 6.33 9.79 -14.73
N LEU A 138 5.41 8.83 -14.85
CA LEU A 138 5.50 7.74 -15.83
C LEU A 138 5.60 8.30 -17.25
N LYS A 139 4.72 9.25 -17.60
CA LYS A 139 4.74 9.92 -18.91
C LYS A 139 6.08 10.63 -19.18
N ALA A 140 6.58 11.40 -18.22
CA ALA A 140 7.86 12.09 -18.35
C ALA A 140 9.04 11.11 -18.49
N ASN A 141 9.05 10.02 -17.73
CA ASN A 141 10.08 8.99 -17.82
C ASN A 141 10.06 8.28 -19.17
N LYS A 142 8.89 7.94 -19.69
CA LYS A 142 8.74 7.34 -21.02
C LYS A 142 9.24 8.26 -22.13
N LEU A 143 8.94 9.56 -22.06
CA LEU A 143 9.45 10.54 -23.03
C LEU A 143 10.98 10.63 -22.99
N LYS A 144 11.58 10.70 -21.79
CA LYS A 144 13.04 10.68 -21.63
C LYS A 144 13.65 9.40 -22.18
N PHE A 145 13.01 8.26 -21.92
CA PHE A 145 13.46 6.96 -22.41
C PHE A 145 13.37 6.86 -23.94
N GLN A 146 12.33 7.44 -24.54
CA GLN A 146 12.23 7.51 -26.00
C GLN A 146 13.38 8.32 -26.61
N MET A 147 13.70 9.50 -26.05
CA MET A 147 14.87 10.29 -26.48
C MET A 147 16.18 9.53 -26.29
N LEU A 148 16.31 8.75 -25.22
CA LEU A 148 17.49 7.91 -24.98
C LEU A 148 17.63 6.82 -26.05
N LEU A 149 16.52 6.19 -26.47
CA LEU A 149 16.53 5.21 -27.55
C LEU A 149 16.83 5.84 -28.92
N GLU A 150 16.38 7.08 -29.16
CA GLU A 150 16.76 7.86 -30.35
C GLU A 150 18.27 8.15 -30.37
N GLU A 151 18.83 8.53 -29.21
CA GLU A 151 20.27 8.73 -29.04
C GLU A 151 21.07 7.44 -29.29
N TYR A 152 20.63 6.30 -28.74
CA TYR A 152 21.26 5.01 -29.05
C TYR A 152 21.17 4.67 -30.53
N SER A 153 20.04 4.95 -31.16
CA SER A 153 19.88 4.72 -32.59
C SER A 153 20.87 5.57 -33.39
N ARG A 154 21.05 6.85 -33.04
CA ARG A 154 22.05 7.74 -33.65
C ARG A 154 23.47 7.19 -33.48
N GLN A 155 23.85 6.76 -32.28
CA GLN A 155 25.17 6.16 -32.03
C GLN A 155 25.41 4.90 -32.87
N VAL A 156 24.38 4.08 -33.09
CA VAL A 156 24.47 2.95 -34.02
C VAL A 156 24.72 3.41 -35.46
N GLU A 157 24.16 4.54 -35.90
CA GLU A 157 24.43 5.08 -37.24
C GLU A 157 25.85 5.64 -37.38
N GLU A 158 26.40 6.23 -36.31
CA GLU A 158 27.77 6.74 -36.28
C GLU A 158 28.82 5.64 -36.43
N LEU A 159 28.50 4.38 -36.07
CA LEU A 159 29.40 3.24 -36.30
C LEU A 159 29.76 3.05 -37.79
N ASP A 160 28.90 3.50 -38.71
CA ASP A 160 29.19 3.46 -40.15
C ASP A 160 30.36 4.38 -40.55
N THR A 161 30.62 5.42 -39.76
CA THR A 161 31.72 6.36 -39.98
C THR A 161 33.05 5.87 -39.42
N TYR A 162 33.07 4.76 -38.69
CA TYR A 162 34.26 4.25 -38.02
C TYR A 162 35.11 3.46 -39.00
N SER A 163 36.11 4.14 -39.60
CA SER A 163 36.96 3.57 -40.65
C SER A 163 38.43 3.40 -40.26
N ASP A 164 38.88 3.94 -39.11
CA ASP A 164 40.29 3.89 -38.72
C ASP A 164 40.64 2.59 -37.98
N VAL A 165 41.46 1.76 -38.63
CA VAL A 165 41.89 0.45 -38.13
C VAL A 165 42.69 0.57 -36.82
N HIS A 166 43.37 1.70 -36.56
CA HIS A 166 44.13 1.89 -35.33
C HIS A 166 43.25 2.07 -34.09
N HIS A 167 41.96 2.36 -34.26
CA HIS A 167 41.02 2.63 -33.18
C HIS A 167 40.00 1.49 -32.95
N VAL A 168 40.18 0.35 -33.61
CA VAL A 168 39.22 -0.77 -33.62
C VAL A 168 38.91 -1.32 -32.22
N GLU A 169 39.89 -1.40 -31.32
CA GLU A 169 39.64 -1.84 -29.93
C GLU A 169 38.68 -0.90 -29.19
N THR A 170 38.79 0.41 -29.43
CA THR A 170 37.87 1.42 -28.89
C THR A 170 36.48 1.28 -29.50
N TYR A 171 36.40 0.99 -30.80
CA TYR A 171 35.13 0.77 -31.50
C TYR A 171 34.38 -0.46 -30.98
N ASP A 172 35.08 -1.57 -30.73
CA ASP A 172 34.50 -2.79 -30.14
C ASP A 172 33.98 -2.54 -28.72
N LYS A 173 34.72 -1.80 -27.89
CA LYS A 173 34.28 -1.39 -26.54
C LYS A 173 33.03 -0.52 -26.60
N THR A 174 32.99 0.48 -27.47
CA THR A 174 31.81 1.36 -27.63
C THR A 174 30.58 0.57 -28.11
N ALA A 175 30.75 -0.30 -29.12
CA ALA A 175 29.66 -1.13 -29.63
C ALA A 175 29.13 -2.11 -28.58
N THR A 176 30.02 -2.71 -27.77
CA THR A 176 29.65 -3.61 -26.68
C THR A 176 28.90 -2.87 -25.57
N ALA A 177 29.36 -1.69 -25.15
CA ALA A 177 28.66 -0.87 -24.16
C ALA A 177 27.26 -0.44 -24.66
N LEU A 178 27.15 -0.07 -25.94
CA LEU A 178 25.87 0.27 -26.55
C LEU A 178 24.91 -0.94 -26.61
N GLN A 179 25.44 -2.15 -26.84
CA GLN A 179 24.66 -3.38 -26.76
C GLN A 179 24.09 -3.61 -25.36
N GLU A 180 24.93 -3.51 -24.34
CA GLU A 180 24.53 -3.69 -22.95
C GLU A 180 23.44 -2.67 -22.56
N ASN A 181 23.59 -1.41 -22.97
CA ASN A 181 22.57 -0.38 -22.76
C ASN A 181 21.22 -0.73 -23.43
N LEU A 182 21.25 -1.24 -24.67
CA LEU A 182 20.03 -1.67 -25.39
C LEU A 182 19.41 -2.94 -24.80
N MET A 183 20.20 -3.81 -24.15
CA MET A 183 19.70 -4.96 -23.41
C MET A 183 19.04 -4.52 -22.10
N ASN A 184 19.70 -3.65 -21.32
CA ASN A 184 19.15 -3.08 -20.08
C ASN A 184 17.88 -2.24 -20.31
N ALA A 185 17.74 -1.65 -21.51
CA ALA A 185 16.53 -0.97 -21.92
C ALA A 185 15.30 -1.91 -21.94
N ALA A 186 15.46 -3.24 -22.06
CA ALA A 186 14.36 -4.19 -21.95
C ALA A 186 13.78 -4.24 -20.53
N ASP A 187 14.63 -4.16 -19.50
CA ASP A 187 14.19 -4.16 -18.10
C ASP A 187 13.43 -2.87 -17.76
N GLN A 188 13.88 -1.72 -18.26
CA GLN A 188 13.14 -0.47 -18.10
C GLN A 188 11.76 -0.49 -18.78
N ILE A 189 11.67 -1.13 -19.95
CA ILE A 189 10.38 -1.32 -20.63
C ILE A 189 9.46 -2.24 -19.81
N ALA A 190 9.99 -3.29 -19.20
CA ALA A 190 9.20 -4.15 -18.32
C ALA A 190 8.62 -3.37 -17.12
N LEU A 191 9.43 -2.49 -16.50
CA LEU A 191 8.97 -1.62 -15.41
C LEU A 191 7.87 -0.64 -15.89
N PHE A 192 8.03 -0.02 -17.05
CA PHE A 192 6.97 0.85 -17.60
C PHE A 192 5.69 0.07 -17.90
N ASN A 193 5.79 -1.13 -18.47
CA ASN A 193 4.65 -1.96 -18.79
C ASN A 193 3.88 -2.38 -17.52
N GLU A 194 4.59 -2.71 -16.44
CA GLU A 194 3.98 -3.01 -15.15
C GLU A 194 3.20 -1.81 -14.59
N GLU A 195 3.79 -0.61 -14.66
CA GLU A 195 3.10 0.62 -14.24
C GLU A 195 1.90 0.96 -15.15
N GLU A 196 2.02 0.74 -16.46
CA GLU A 196 0.93 0.94 -17.42
C GLU A 196 -0.24 -0.01 -17.17
N GLU A 197 0.05 -1.30 -16.98
CA GLU A 197 -0.96 -2.31 -16.65
C GLU A 197 -1.67 -1.98 -15.33
N ALA A 198 -0.92 -1.56 -14.32
CA ALA A 198 -1.46 -1.13 -13.03
C ALA A 198 -2.45 0.05 -13.15
N PHE A 199 -2.22 0.99 -14.08
CA PHE A 199 -3.14 2.09 -14.37
C PHE A 199 -4.19 1.75 -15.45
N GLY A 200 -4.16 0.56 -16.03
CA GLY A 200 -5.05 0.14 -17.11
C GLY A 200 -4.78 0.82 -18.46
N PHE A 201 -3.54 1.26 -18.69
CA PHE A 201 -3.09 1.83 -19.96
C PHE A 201 -2.69 0.74 -20.96
N GLU A 202 -2.72 1.08 -22.25
CA GLU A 202 -2.17 0.21 -23.29
C GLU A 202 -0.64 0.16 -23.20
N LEU A 203 -0.08 -1.04 -23.34
CA LEU A 203 1.35 -1.28 -23.25
C LEU A 203 2.12 -0.60 -24.39
N SER A 204 3.08 0.24 -24.01
CA SER A 204 3.89 0.97 -24.97
C SER A 204 4.83 0.07 -25.76
N GLN A 205 4.92 0.33 -27.05
CA GLN A 205 5.79 -0.42 -27.97
C GLN A 205 7.03 0.41 -28.30
N TYR A 206 8.19 -0.25 -28.26
CA TYR A 206 9.49 0.38 -28.53
C TYR A 206 10.23 -0.34 -29.67
N PRO A 207 9.69 -0.36 -30.91
CA PRO A 207 10.27 -1.09 -32.04
C PRO A 207 11.69 -0.62 -32.40
N GLN A 208 11.99 0.65 -32.15
CA GLN A 208 13.30 1.26 -32.35
C GLN A 208 14.43 0.53 -31.60
N ARG A 209 14.14 -0.07 -30.43
CA ARG A 209 15.14 -0.88 -29.69
C ARG A 209 15.61 -2.08 -30.53
N MET A 210 14.67 -2.82 -31.10
CA MET A 210 15.00 -3.98 -31.94
C MET A 210 15.67 -3.58 -33.25
N ALA A 211 15.24 -2.47 -33.85
CA ALA A 211 15.87 -1.93 -35.05
C ALA A 211 17.35 -1.56 -34.78
N ALA A 212 17.64 -0.84 -33.69
CA ALA A 212 19.00 -0.47 -33.30
C ALA A 212 19.88 -1.71 -33.04
N ILE A 213 19.38 -2.70 -32.28
CA ILE A 213 20.11 -3.96 -32.05
C ILE A 213 20.44 -4.67 -33.37
N ASN A 214 19.47 -4.79 -34.28
CA ASN A 214 19.69 -5.48 -35.55
C ASN A 214 20.65 -4.73 -36.47
N LYS A 215 20.60 -3.40 -36.50
CA LYS A 215 21.53 -2.56 -37.27
C LYS A 215 22.96 -2.63 -36.70
N MET A 216 23.12 -2.75 -35.39
CA MET A 216 24.43 -2.79 -34.73
C MET A 216 25.17 -4.13 -34.85
N LYS A 217 24.44 -5.25 -34.89
CA LYS A 217 25.01 -6.62 -34.97
C LYS A 217 26.17 -6.80 -35.97
N PRO A 218 26.06 -6.40 -37.25
CA PRO A 218 27.14 -6.57 -38.22
C PRO A 218 28.40 -5.76 -37.87
N TYR A 219 28.24 -4.52 -37.39
CA TYR A 219 29.38 -3.67 -37.00
C TYR A 219 30.14 -4.25 -35.81
N GLN A 220 29.43 -4.74 -34.80
CA GLN A 220 30.06 -5.34 -33.63
C GLN A 220 30.82 -6.62 -33.97
N ALA A 221 30.25 -7.48 -34.84
CA ALA A 221 30.97 -8.65 -35.33
C ALA A 221 32.26 -8.25 -36.06
N LEU A 222 32.20 -7.24 -36.94
CA LEU A 222 33.37 -6.74 -37.65
C LEU A 222 34.44 -6.19 -36.70
N PHE A 223 34.09 -5.29 -35.77
CA PHE A 223 35.07 -4.69 -34.85
C PHE A 223 35.70 -5.73 -33.92
N ARG A 224 34.92 -6.70 -33.44
CA ARG A 224 35.42 -7.79 -32.61
C ARG A 224 36.44 -8.66 -33.36
N GLU A 225 36.14 -9.06 -34.59
CA GLU A 225 37.06 -9.87 -35.40
C GLU A 225 38.35 -9.09 -35.73
N CYS A 226 38.23 -7.81 -36.10
CA CYS A 226 39.39 -6.95 -36.36
C CYS A 226 40.25 -6.73 -35.12
N ALA A 227 39.64 -6.53 -33.93
CA ALA A 227 40.36 -6.38 -32.67
C ALA A 227 41.11 -7.67 -32.28
N GLN A 228 40.47 -8.83 -32.47
CA GLN A 228 41.12 -10.13 -32.25
C GLN A 228 42.28 -10.37 -33.20
N PHE A 229 42.15 -9.94 -34.47
CA PHE A 229 43.23 -10.04 -35.43
C PHE A 229 44.44 -9.18 -35.01
N GLN A 230 44.24 -7.92 -34.64
CA GLN A 230 45.30 -7.02 -34.15
C GLN A 230 45.98 -7.49 -32.85
N THR A 231 45.27 -8.26 -32.02
CA THR A 231 45.82 -8.75 -30.75
C THR A 231 46.65 -10.02 -30.95
N ASN A 232 46.31 -10.84 -31.96
CA ASN A 232 46.93 -12.14 -32.20
C ASN A 232 48.05 -12.14 -33.25
N TYR A 233 48.18 -11.08 -34.06
CA TYR A 233 49.16 -10.94 -35.14
C TYR A 233 49.76 -9.53 -35.15
#